data_AF-A0A7V8WSA1-F1
#
_entry.id   AF-A0A7V8WSA1-F1
#
_cell.length_a   1.000
_cell.length_b   1.000
_cell.length_c   1.000
_cell.angle_alpha   90.00
_cell.angle_beta   90.00
_cell.angle_gamma   90.00
#
_symmetry.space_group_name_H-M   'P 1'
#
loop_
_entity.id
_entity.type
_entity.pdbx_description
1 polymer ?
#
loop_
_entity_poly.entity_id
_entity_poly.type
_entity_poly.pdbx_seq_one_letter_code
_entity_poly.pdbx_strand_id
1 'polypeptide(L)'
;MPDRPEWHPPPLPEPPLDLARWELPTRAIPLPLYQCYRRLRGPLNDNRRSTGRFNAPAGEFGVAYLSDRPEGAFAEKFLQSSARDERGSSFITQATLDAHRLCAVDLGPDAPRVPRVVDLTANGPLLIGADGRLCASTDDPGLTQRWALALWRHPTVPDGLAYPARHDAAGLSVALFDRAGSFLVDNPSPNLLHDPDQLMV
;
A
#
# COMPACT_ATOMS: atom_id res chain seq x y z
N MET A 1 -16.90 -30.58 -29.67
CA MET A 1 -16.57 -29.26 -29.10
C MET A 1 -15.13 -29.00 -29.50
N PRO A 2 -14.81 -27.98 -30.31
CA PRO A 2 -13.40 -27.67 -30.56
C PRO A 2 -12.77 -27.14 -29.28
N ASP A 3 -11.56 -27.61 -28.96
CA ASP A 3 -10.79 -27.15 -27.81
C ASP A 3 -10.69 -25.63 -27.84
N ARG A 4 -11.19 -25.00 -26.78
CA ARG A 4 -11.02 -23.57 -26.58
C ARG A 4 -9.52 -23.32 -26.46
N PRO A 5 -8.90 -22.44 -27.27
CA PRO A 5 -7.50 -22.12 -27.07
C PRO A 5 -7.32 -21.61 -25.64
N GLU A 6 -6.50 -22.33 -24.87
CA GLU A 6 -6.05 -21.92 -23.54
C GLU A 6 -5.15 -20.69 -23.73
N TRP A 7 -5.77 -19.52 -23.87
CA TRP A 7 -5.04 -18.28 -23.81
C TRP A 7 -4.73 -17.99 -22.35
N HIS A 8 -3.45 -18.14 -21.98
CA HIS A 8 -2.91 -17.62 -20.75
C HIS A 8 -2.09 -16.37 -21.06
N PRO A 9 -2.26 -15.27 -20.33
CA PRO A 9 -1.36 -14.15 -20.46
C PRO A 9 0.07 -14.61 -20.08
N PRO A 10 1.13 -14.12 -20.76
CA PRO A 10 2.49 -14.46 -20.38
C PRO A 10 2.75 -14.03 -18.93
N PRO A 11 3.67 -14.68 -18.19
CA PRO A 11 4.03 -14.27 -16.84
C PRO A 11 4.37 -12.78 -16.77
N LEU A 12 4.04 -12.13 -15.64
CA LEU A 12 4.46 -10.74 -15.41
C LEU A 12 6.01 -10.70 -15.41
N PRO A 13 6.64 -9.73 -16.11
CA PRO A 13 8.09 -9.69 -16.22
C PRO A 13 8.76 -9.36 -14.88
N GLU A 14 9.97 -9.89 -14.70
CA GLU A 14 10.88 -9.49 -13.64
C GLU A 14 11.31 -8.02 -13.80
N PRO A 15 11.74 -7.35 -12.71
CA PRO A 15 12.40 -6.06 -12.80
C PRO A 15 13.57 -6.12 -13.79
N PRO A 16 13.65 -5.18 -14.77
CA PRO A 16 14.78 -5.11 -15.68
C PRO A 16 16.11 -4.99 -14.93
N LEU A 17 17.15 -5.70 -15.41
CA LEU A 17 18.48 -5.67 -14.78
C LEU A 17 19.10 -4.26 -14.79
N ASP A 18 18.70 -3.43 -15.74
CA ASP A 18 19.15 -2.06 -15.93
C ASP A 18 18.14 -1.02 -15.39
N LEU A 19 17.11 -1.43 -14.63
CA LEU A 19 16.08 -0.53 -14.06
C LEU A 19 16.70 0.65 -13.32
N ALA A 20 17.85 0.48 -12.67
CA ALA A 20 18.59 1.54 -11.98
C ALA A 20 19.01 2.73 -12.87
N ARG A 21 18.95 2.57 -14.20
CA ARG A 21 19.27 3.62 -15.19
C ARG A 21 18.02 4.30 -15.75
N TRP A 22 16.83 3.78 -15.44
CA TRP A 22 15.59 4.25 -16.01
C TRP A 22 15.09 5.46 -15.23
N GLU A 23 14.36 6.35 -15.91
CA GLU A 23 13.63 7.41 -15.25
C GLU A 23 12.35 6.82 -14.64
N LEU A 24 12.27 6.82 -13.31
CA LEU A 24 11.07 6.33 -12.62
C LEU A 24 9.94 7.36 -12.69
N PRO A 25 8.68 6.93 -12.93
CA PRO A 25 7.52 7.81 -12.86
C PRO A 25 7.25 8.18 -11.39
N THR A 26 7.92 9.21 -10.89
CA THR A 26 7.80 9.63 -9.48
C THR A 26 6.93 10.86 -9.32
N ARG A 27 6.13 10.90 -8.26
CA ARG A 27 5.33 12.08 -7.88
C ARG A 27 5.41 12.34 -6.38
N ALA A 28 5.21 13.59 -5.99
CA ALA A 28 4.94 13.94 -4.61
C ALA A 28 3.58 13.39 -4.18
N ILE A 29 3.49 12.79 -3.00
CA ILE A 29 2.22 12.34 -2.45
C ILE A 29 1.57 13.45 -1.59
N PRO A 30 0.30 13.80 -1.82
CA PRO A 30 -0.44 14.69 -0.93
C PRO A 30 -0.55 14.10 0.49
N LEU A 31 -0.58 14.99 1.48
CA LEU A 31 -0.78 14.67 2.90
C LEU A 31 -2.08 15.34 3.39
N PRO A 32 -2.71 14.83 4.47
CA PRO A 32 -2.30 13.64 5.23
C PRO A 32 -2.53 12.33 4.47
N LEU A 33 -1.76 11.31 4.83
CA LEU A 33 -2.07 9.91 4.52
C LEU A 33 -2.74 9.26 5.73
N TYR A 34 -3.49 8.19 5.52
CA TYR A 34 -4.30 7.56 6.56
C TYR A 34 -3.92 6.11 6.78
N GLN A 35 -3.92 5.68 8.04
CA GLN A 35 -3.69 4.29 8.41
C GLN A 35 -4.64 3.85 9.52
N CYS A 36 -5.29 2.70 9.31
CA CYS A 36 -5.97 1.97 10.37
C CYS A 36 -5.03 0.94 10.99
N TYR A 37 -4.71 1.10 12.27
CA TYR A 37 -3.75 0.25 12.98
C TYR A 37 -4.37 -0.39 14.23
N ARG A 38 -3.83 -1.53 14.66
CA ARG A 38 -4.20 -2.12 15.97
C ARG A 38 -3.53 -1.31 17.07
N ARG A 39 -4.29 -0.93 18.10
CA ARG A 39 -3.78 -0.11 19.23
C ARG A 39 -2.46 -0.62 19.83
N LEU A 40 -2.28 -1.94 19.89
CA LEU A 40 -1.08 -2.57 20.45
C LEU A 40 0.19 -2.46 19.58
N ARG A 41 0.06 -2.06 18.30
CA ARG A 41 1.22 -1.91 17.40
C ARG A 41 1.70 -0.46 17.30
N GLY A 42 0.79 0.51 17.40
CA GLY A 42 1.07 1.93 17.10
C GLY A 42 0.84 2.25 15.61
N PRO A 43 0.91 3.54 15.22
CA PRO A 43 0.86 3.96 13.82
C PRO A 43 2.24 3.82 13.12
N LEU A 44 2.29 4.00 11.81
CA LEU A 44 3.51 3.93 11.00
C LEU A 44 4.30 2.61 11.13
N ASN A 45 3.62 1.52 11.48
CA ASN A 45 4.28 0.22 11.65
C ASN A 45 4.99 -0.23 10.37
N ASP A 46 6.31 -0.33 10.43
CA ASP A 46 7.12 -0.82 9.34
C ASP A 46 7.08 -2.36 9.32
N ASN A 47 6.28 -2.93 8.43
CA ASN A 47 6.17 -4.38 8.33
C ASN A 47 7.39 -4.96 7.60
N ARG A 48 8.42 -5.37 8.34
CA ARG A 48 9.60 -6.07 7.79
C ARG A 48 9.36 -7.55 7.46
N ARG A 49 8.15 -8.08 7.67
CA ARG A 49 7.81 -9.49 7.35
C ARG A 49 7.49 -9.62 5.87
N SER A 50 7.68 -10.78 5.26
CA SER A 50 7.39 -11.02 3.83
C SER A 50 5.91 -11.27 3.50
N THR A 51 4.96 -10.82 4.32
CA THR A 51 3.52 -11.11 4.11
C THR A 51 2.79 -10.06 3.28
N GLY A 52 3.35 -8.85 3.16
CA GLY A 52 2.76 -7.78 2.35
C GLY A 52 3.16 -7.91 0.88
N ARG A 53 2.31 -7.40 -0.02
CA ARG A 53 2.52 -7.42 -1.47
C ARG A 53 3.86 -6.79 -1.88
N PHE A 54 4.20 -5.67 -1.27
CA PHE A 54 5.38 -4.87 -1.60
C PHE A 54 6.43 -4.90 -0.48
N ASN A 55 6.36 -5.91 0.38
CA ASN A 55 7.33 -6.04 1.46
C ASN A 55 8.67 -6.54 0.91
N ALA A 56 9.71 -6.29 1.68
CA ALA A 56 11.03 -6.79 1.35
C ALA A 56 11.04 -8.33 1.36
N PRO A 57 11.55 -8.98 0.30
CA PRO A 57 11.51 -10.44 0.19
C PRO A 57 12.32 -11.14 1.28
N ALA A 58 13.38 -10.49 1.78
CA ALA A 58 14.24 -10.98 2.85
C ALA A 58 14.37 -10.01 4.04
N GLY A 59 13.45 -9.05 4.17
CA GLY A 59 13.43 -8.09 5.29
C GLY A 59 14.40 -6.90 5.14
N GLU A 60 14.90 -6.63 3.94
CA GLU A 60 15.83 -5.54 3.64
C GLU A 60 15.32 -4.15 4.05
N PHE A 61 14.00 -3.95 4.01
CA PHE A 61 13.34 -2.72 4.40
C PHE A 61 11.98 -3.00 5.04
N GLY A 62 11.51 -2.04 5.84
CA GLY A 62 10.14 -2.03 6.35
C GLY A 62 9.17 -1.29 5.42
N VAL A 63 7.89 -1.67 5.47
CA VAL A 63 6.82 -1.02 4.68
C VAL A 63 5.64 -0.65 5.56
N ALA A 64 5.23 0.61 5.49
CA ALA A 64 3.96 1.09 6.03
C ALA A 64 2.94 1.19 4.91
N TYR A 65 1.76 0.60 5.12
CA TYR A 65 0.63 0.71 4.20
C TYR A 65 -0.33 1.80 4.68
N LEU A 66 -0.62 2.76 3.81
CA LEU A 66 -1.50 3.89 4.04
C LEU A 66 -2.45 4.09 2.86
N SER A 67 -3.44 4.95 3.04
CA SER A 67 -4.34 5.42 1.99
C SER A 67 -4.28 6.95 1.90
N ASP A 68 -4.63 7.49 0.74
CA ASP A 68 -4.84 8.94 0.57
C ASP A 68 -6.13 9.44 1.25
N ARG A 69 -6.98 8.53 1.75
CA ARG A 69 -8.27 8.86 2.37
C ARG A 69 -8.56 8.02 3.62
N PRO A 70 -9.33 8.56 4.57
CA PRO A 70 -9.70 7.82 5.78
C PRO A 70 -10.55 6.58 5.48
N GLU A 71 -11.51 6.67 4.56
CA GLU A 71 -12.35 5.55 4.14
C GLU A 71 -11.56 4.45 3.43
N GLY A 72 -10.52 4.81 2.66
CA GLY A 72 -9.64 3.84 2.03
C GLY A 72 -8.81 3.06 3.05
N ALA A 73 -8.28 3.75 4.08
CA ALA A 73 -7.58 3.11 5.18
C ALA A 73 -8.50 2.18 6.00
N PHE A 74 -9.75 2.58 6.20
CA PHE A 74 -10.79 1.74 6.81
C PHE A 74 -11.07 0.49 5.94
N ALA A 75 -11.35 0.69 4.66
CA ALA A 75 -11.69 -0.37 3.71
C ALA A 75 -10.58 -1.43 3.64
N GLU A 76 -9.32 -1.02 3.44
CA GLU A 76 -8.18 -1.92 3.40
C GLU A 76 -8.03 -2.72 4.71
N LYS A 77 -8.26 -2.09 5.86
CA LYS A 77 -8.08 -2.79 7.13
C LYS A 77 -9.19 -3.79 7.44
N PHE A 78 -10.44 -3.39 7.24
CA PHE A 78 -11.58 -4.15 7.72
C PHE A 78 -12.23 -5.02 6.65
N LEU A 79 -12.22 -4.63 5.37
CA LEU A 79 -12.78 -5.47 4.30
C LEU A 79 -11.83 -6.59 3.88
N GLN A 80 -10.51 -6.37 3.96
CA GLN A 80 -9.53 -7.44 3.71
C GLN A 80 -9.66 -8.60 4.72
N SER A 81 -10.03 -8.29 5.96
CA SER A 81 -10.10 -9.26 7.08
C SER A 81 -11.53 -9.51 7.56
N SER A 82 -12.55 -9.07 6.83
CA SER A 82 -13.94 -9.20 7.28
C SER A 82 -14.31 -10.68 7.36
N ALA A 83 -14.76 -11.11 8.53
CA ALA A 83 -15.40 -12.41 8.66
C ALA A 83 -16.67 -12.44 7.79
N ARG A 84 -16.97 -13.63 7.25
CA ARG A 84 -18.21 -13.87 6.51
C ARG A 84 -19.16 -14.64 7.40
N ASP A 85 -20.42 -14.25 7.40
CA ASP A 85 -21.47 -15.02 8.05
C ASP A 85 -21.81 -16.28 7.23
N GLU A 86 -22.75 -17.10 7.73
CA GLU A 86 -23.22 -18.31 7.06
C GLU A 86 -23.85 -18.05 5.68
N ARG A 87 -24.23 -16.80 5.40
CA ARG A 87 -24.82 -16.34 4.13
C ARG A 87 -23.78 -15.72 3.20
N GLY A 88 -22.51 -15.69 3.61
CA GLY A 88 -21.39 -15.13 2.86
C GLY A 88 -21.25 -13.61 2.96
N SER A 89 -22.05 -12.94 3.78
CA SER A 89 -22.01 -11.48 3.98
C SER A 89 -20.85 -11.10 4.89
N SER A 90 -20.07 -10.09 4.47
CA SER A 90 -18.97 -9.53 5.26
C SER A 90 -19.52 -8.71 6.43
N PHE A 91 -18.96 -8.89 7.63
CA PHE A 91 -19.30 -8.08 8.81
C PHE A 91 -18.06 -7.66 9.61
N ILE A 92 -18.22 -6.60 10.40
CA ILE A 92 -17.19 -6.06 11.31
C ILE A 92 -17.78 -6.04 12.72
N THR A 93 -17.06 -6.62 13.69
CA THR A 93 -17.51 -6.63 15.09
C THR A 93 -17.12 -5.33 15.81
N GLN A 94 -17.91 -4.92 16.81
CA GLN A 94 -17.54 -3.77 17.65
C GLN A 94 -16.20 -3.96 18.34
N ALA A 95 -15.89 -5.19 18.80
CA ALA A 95 -14.57 -5.51 19.36
C ALA A 95 -13.43 -5.31 18.35
N THR A 96 -13.68 -5.57 17.06
CA THR A 96 -12.71 -5.30 16.01
C THR A 96 -12.52 -3.79 15.83
N LEU A 97 -13.60 -3.00 15.82
CA LEU A 97 -13.49 -1.54 15.76
C LEU A 97 -12.74 -0.98 16.97
N ASP A 98 -13.09 -1.41 18.18
CA ASP A 98 -12.46 -0.93 19.42
C ASP A 98 -10.96 -1.25 19.51
N ALA A 99 -10.54 -2.38 18.94
CA ALA A 99 -9.14 -2.77 18.90
C ALA A 99 -8.27 -1.93 17.92
N HIS A 100 -8.89 -1.11 17.06
CA HIS A 100 -8.21 -0.34 16.03
C HIS A 100 -8.42 1.17 16.20
N ARG A 101 -7.52 1.94 15.59
CA ARG A 101 -7.63 3.40 15.48
C ARG A 101 -7.28 3.83 14.07
N LEU A 102 -7.89 4.94 13.66
CA LEU A 102 -7.48 5.70 12.50
C LEU A 102 -6.36 6.66 12.90
N CYS A 103 -5.40 6.83 12.00
CA CYS A 103 -4.31 7.78 12.13
C CYS A 103 -4.24 8.61 10.86
N ALA A 104 -4.18 9.92 10.98
CA ALA A 104 -3.60 10.77 9.95
C ALA A 104 -2.08 10.77 10.11
N VAL A 105 -1.37 10.77 9.00
CA VAL A 105 0.09 10.79 8.93
C VAL A 105 0.46 12.01 8.12
N ASP A 106 1.19 12.91 8.77
CA ASP A 106 1.55 14.22 8.27
C ASP A 106 3.07 14.38 8.19
N LEU A 107 3.46 15.52 7.62
CA LEU A 107 4.85 15.91 7.52
C LEU A 107 5.36 16.35 8.90
N GLY A 108 6.51 15.81 9.32
CA GLY A 108 7.18 16.30 10.52
C GLY A 108 7.66 17.75 10.36
N PRO A 109 7.83 18.50 11.48
CA PRO A 109 8.23 19.90 11.43
C PRO A 109 9.60 20.12 10.76
N ASP A 110 10.50 19.14 10.89
CA ASP A 110 11.86 19.18 10.33
C ASP A 110 11.98 18.44 8.99
N ALA A 111 10.86 18.06 8.37
CA ALA A 111 10.90 17.26 7.17
C ALA A 111 11.45 18.06 5.98
N PRO A 112 12.36 17.47 5.18
CA PRO A 112 13.00 18.18 4.08
C PRO A 112 12.07 18.40 2.88
N ARG A 113 11.04 17.56 2.72
CA ARG A 113 10.08 17.56 1.61
C ARG A 113 8.93 16.58 1.91
N VAL A 114 7.83 16.74 1.18
CA VAL A 114 6.80 15.70 1.06
C VAL A 114 7.36 14.41 0.45
N PRO A 115 6.84 13.21 0.81
CA PRO A 115 7.33 11.95 0.25
C PRO A 115 7.16 11.90 -1.27
N ARG A 116 8.17 11.37 -1.97
CA ARG A 116 8.13 11.08 -3.40
C ARG A 116 8.00 9.59 -3.65
N VAL A 117 6.92 9.20 -4.30
CA VAL A 117 6.57 7.80 -4.53
C VAL A 117 6.64 7.46 -6.01
N VAL A 118 6.96 6.21 -6.35
CA VAL A 118 6.80 5.69 -7.70
C VAL A 118 5.31 5.52 -7.96
N ASP A 119 4.79 6.17 -8.99
CA ASP A 119 3.41 6.09 -9.40
C ASP A 119 3.20 4.83 -10.24
N LEU A 120 2.50 3.87 -9.67
CA LEU A 120 2.07 2.61 -10.30
C LEU A 120 0.58 2.65 -10.66
N THR A 121 -0.02 3.84 -10.70
CA THR A 121 -1.37 4.06 -11.23
C THR A 121 -1.34 4.27 -12.74
N ALA A 122 -2.49 4.11 -13.40
CA ALA A 122 -2.63 4.30 -14.85
C ALA A 122 -1.50 3.63 -15.66
N ASN A 123 -0.70 4.42 -16.38
CA ASN A 123 0.39 3.92 -17.23
C ASN A 123 1.72 3.70 -16.47
N GLY A 124 1.78 4.01 -15.18
CA GLY A 124 2.97 3.89 -14.34
C GLY A 124 3.70 2.54 -14.44
N PRO A 125 3.00 1.40 -14.33
CA PRO A 125 3.63 0.09 -14.48
C PRO A 125 4.30 -0.11 -15.85
N LEU A 126 3.69 0.39 -16.93
CA LEU A 126 4.27 0.29 -18.28
C LEU A 126 5.58 1.10 -18.40
N LEU A 127 5.66 2.25 -17.74
CA LEU A 127 6.85 3.12 -17.76
C LEU A 127 8.06 2.49 -17.08
N ILE A 128 7.84 1.52 -16.19
CA ILE A 128 8.93 0.75 -15.55
C ILE A 128 9.15 -0.62 -16.19
N GLY A 129 8.43 -0.96 -17.26
CA GLY A 129 8.53 -2.26 -17.94
C GLY A 129 7.72 -3.39 -17.30
N ALA A 130 6.80 -3.05 -16.39
CA ALA A 130 5.79 -3.96 -15.83
C ALA A 130 4.44 -3.77 -16.54
N ASP A 131 3.38 -4.36 -15.99
CA ASP A 131 2.00 -4.07 -16.38
C ASP A 131 1.09 -3.99 -15.14
N GLY A 132 -0.19 -3.65 -15.36
CA GLY A 132 -1.17 -3.43 -14.29
C GLY A 132 -1.35 -4.62 -13.33
N ARG A 133 -0.96 -5.84 -13.71
CA ARG A 133 -1.01 -7.02 -12.82
C ARG A 133 -0.09 -6.89 -11.61
N LEU A 134 0.95 -6.07 -11.69
CA LEU A 134 1.82 -5.73 -10.55
C LEU A 134 1.01 -5.17 -9.37
N CYS A 135 -0.03 -4.38 -9.66
CA CYS A 135 -0.91 -3.77 -8.66
C CYS A 135 -2.17 -4.60 -8.38
N ALA A 136 -2.42 -5.64 -9.18
CA ALA A 136 -3.55 -6.55 -9.03
C ALA A 136 -3.12 -7.84 -8.29
N SER A 137 -3.88 -8.91 -8.47
CA SER A 137 -3.46 -10.24 -8.03
C SER A 137 -2.44 -10.78 -9.04
N THR A 138 -1.32 -11.29 -8.52
CA THR A 138 -0.30 -12.03 -9.26
C THR A 138 -0.28 -13.46 -8.74
N ASP A 139 -0.05 -14.41 -9.64
CA ASP A 139 0.13 -15.82 -9.28
C ASP A 139 1.45 -16.07 -8.53
N ASP A 140 2.39 -15.12 -8.61
CA ASP A 140 3.62 -15.06 -7.82
C ASP A 140 3.65 -13.82 -6.91
N PRO A 141 3.27 -13.93 -5.63
CA PRO A 141 3.42 -12.86 -4.65
C PRO A 141 4.86 -12.40 -4.43
N GLY A 142 5.85 -13.26 -4.69
CA GLY A 142 7.27 -12.91 -4.59
C GLY A 142 7.70 -11.92 -5.68
N LEU A 143 7.01 -11.88 -6.81
CA LEU A 143 7.33 -10.96 -7.91
C LEU A 143 7.10 -9.50 -7.52
N THR A 144 5.99 -9.18 -6.85
CA THR A 144 5.74 -7.81 -6.36
C THR A 144 6.75 -7.39 -5.29
N GLN A 145 7.27 -8.34 -4.51
CA GLN A 145 8.33 -8.10 -3.52
C GLN A 145 9.69 -7.85 -4.20
N ARG A 146 10.02 -8.60 -5.27
CA ARG A 146 11.22 -8.36 -6.08
C ARG A 146 11.17 -6.99 -6.76
N TRP A 147 10.01 -6.58 -7.29
CA TRP A 147 9.78 -5.24 -7.80
C TRP A 147 9.94 -4.16 -6.73
N ALA A 148 9.33 -4.34 -5.55
CA ALA A 148 9.49 -3.41 -4.44
C ALA A 148 10.96 -3.25 -4.01
N LEU A 149 11.71 -4.35 -3.96
CA LEU A 149 13.15 -4.32 -3.66
C LEU A 149 13.96 -3.58 -4.74
N ALA A 150 13.67 -3.84 -6.02
CA ALA A 150 14.35 -3.16 -7.12
C ALA A 150 14.10 -1.64 -7.10
N LEU A 151 12.86 -1.23 -6.84
CA LEU A 151 12.49 0.20 -6.72
C LEU A 151 13.06 0.84 -5.44
N TRP A 152 13.08 0.11 -4.31
CA TRP A 152 13.73 0.58 -3.08
C TRP A 152 15.24 0.80 -3.26
N ARG A 153 15.92 -0.08 -4.02
CA ARG A 153 17.35 0.03 -4.36
C ARG A 153 17.66 1.10 -5.42
N HIS A 154 16.65 1.70 -6.05
CA HIS A 154 16.85 2.62 -7.16
C HIS A 154 17.67 3.86 -6.76
N PRO A 155 18.59 4.36 -7.61
CA PRO A 155 19.45 5.51 -7.27
C PRO A 155 18.72 6.83 -7.00
N THR A 156 17.48 6.98 -7.48
CA THR A 156 16.64 8.16 -7.19
C THR A 156 16.02 8.13 -5.79
N VAL A 157 16.23 7.04 -5.03
CA VAL A 157 15.83 6.88 -3.63
C VAL A 157 14.34 7.22 -3.39
N PRO A 158 13.39 6.57 -4.09
CA PRO A 158 11.98 6.82 -3.85
C PRO A 158 11.60 6.47 -2.40
N ASP A 159 10.65 7.20 -1.85
CA ASP A 159 10.14 7.05 -0.48
C ASP A 159 9.07 5.95 -0.37
N GLY A 160 8.52 5.49 -1.50
CA GLY A 160 7.49 4.46 -1.53
C GLY A 160 6.87 4.25 -2.91
N LEU A 161 5.71 3.60 -2.91
CA LEU A 161 4.92 3.26 -4.09
C LEU A 161 3.49 3.76 -3.93
N ALA A 162 2.92 4.34 -4.97
CA ALA A 162 1.50 4.69 -5.06
C ALA A 162 0.81 3.75 -6.05
N TYR A 163 -0.28 3.11 -5.67
CA TYR A 163 -0.99 2.15 -6.51
C TYR A 163 -2.51 2.19 -6.26
N PRO A 164 -3.34 1.75 -7.22
CA PRO A 164 -4.80 1.73 -7.03
C PRO A 164 -5.20 0.91 -5.80
N ALA A 165 -6.07 1.46 -4.95
CA ALA A 165 -6.57 0.72 -3.80
C ALA A 165 -7.45 -0.47 -4.26
N ARG A 166 -7.41 -1.58 -3.52
CA ARG A 166 -8.15 -2.79 -3.92
C ARG A 166 -9.65 -2.68 -3.68
N HIS A 167 -10.01 -2.04 -2.57
CA HIS A 167 -11.38 -2.00 -2.06
C HIS A 167 -12.04 -0.62 -2.20
N ASP A 168 -11.30 0.37 -2.68
CA ASP A 168 -11.80 1.70 -3.03
C ASP A 168 -11.28 2.06 -4.44
N ALA A 169 -12.12 1.86 -5.44
CA ALA A 169 -11.74 2.08 -6.84
C ALA A 169 -11.40 3.54 -7.16
N ALA A 170 -11.87 4.49 -6.33
CA ALA A 170 -11.52 5.90 -6.48
C ALA A 170 -10.23 6.26 -5.72
N GLY A 171 -9.88 5.51 -4.68
CA GLY A 171 -8.81 5.79 -3.74
C GLY A 171 -7.43 5.25 -4.15
N LEU A 172 -6.42 5.80 -3.51
CA LEU A 172 -5.03 5.41 -3.67
C LEU A 172 -4.54 4.67 -2.42
N SER A 173 -3.81 3.58 -2.65
CA SER A 173 -2.99 2.95 -1.63
C SER A 173 -1.54 3.37 -1.78
N VAL A 174 -0.89 3.58 -0.65
CA VAL A 174 0.51 3.99 -0.57
C VAL A 174 1.29 2.99 0.27
N ALA A 175 2.34 2.40 -0.30
CA ALA A 175 3.32 1.60 0.41
C ALA A 175 4.57 2.45 0.63
N LEU A 176 4.70 3.05 1.80
CA LEU A 176 5.88 3.84 2.17
C LEU A 176 6.98 2.93 2.71
N PHE A 177 8.20 3.15 2.23
CA PHE A 177 9.39 2.48 2.74
C PHE A 177 9.85 3.10 4.06
N ASP A 178 10.56 2.31 4.87
CA ASP A 178 11.07 2.71 6.19
C ASP A 178 11.85 4.04 6.21
N ARG A 179 12.57 4.37 5.13
CA ARG A 179 13.26 5.66 4.96
C ARG A 179 12.35 6.89 5.03
N ALA A 180 11.06 6.75 4.71
CA ALA A 180 10.09 7.83 4.80
C ALA A 180 9.67 8.10 6.26
N GLY A 181 9.75 7.08 7.12
CA GLY A 181 9.26 7.16 8.50
C GLY A 181 10.03 8.15 9.37
N SER A 182 11.27 8.51 9.01
CA SER A 182 12.09 9.44 9.80
C SER A 182 11.63 10.90 9.76
N PHE A 183 10.78 11.26 8.79
CA PHE A 183 10.30 12.64 8.60
C PHE A 183 8.77 12.75 8.54
N LEU A 184 8.06 11.69 8.94
CA LEU A 184 6.61 11.66 9.08
C LEU A 184 6.22 11.62 10.55
N VAL A 185 5.09 12.23 10.88
CA VAL A 185 4.51 12.24 12.22
C VAL A 185 3.12 11.65 12.20
N ASP A 186 2.78 10.88 13.22
CA ASP A 186 1.44 10.36 13.42
C ASP A 186 0.57 11.35 14.20
N ASN A 187 -0.65 11.54 13.72
CA ASN A 187 -1.71 12.26 14.41
C ASN A 187 -2.88 11.28 14.63
N PRO A 188 -2.86 10.52 15.75
CA PRO A 188 -3.85 9.49 16.01
C PRO A 188 -5.20 10.10 16.38
N SER A 189 -6.26 9.66 15.70
CA SER A 189 -7.62 10.09 15.98
C SER A 189 -8.25 9.29 17.15
N PRO A 190 -9.39 9.76 17.71
CA PRO A 190 -10.19 8.96 18.64
C PRO A 190 -10.59 7.59 18.07
N ASN A 191 -11.07 6.69 18.92
CA ASN A 191 -11.49 5.35 18.47
C ASN A 191 -12.67 5.46 17.47
N LEU A 192 -12.57 4.79 16.32
CA LEU A 192 -13.61 4.75 15.28
C LEU A 192 -14.98 4.29 15.81
N LEU A 193 -15.01 3.44 16.84
CA LEU A 193 -16.26 3.00 17.46
C LEU A 193 -16.97 4.13 18.22
N HIS A 194 -16.22 5.08 18.76
CA HIS A 194 -16.74 6.18 19.59
C HIS A 194 -16.91 7.48 18.81
N ASP A 195 -16.27 7.59 17.65
CA ASP A 195 -16.28 8.78 16.81
C ASP A 195 -16.19 8.37 15.32
N PRO A 196 -17.31 7.93 14.74
CA PRO A 196 -17.36 7.46 13.35
C PRO A 196 -17.28 8.60 12.31
N ASP A 197 -17.49 9.85 12.73
CA ASP A 197 -17.52 11.01 11.84
C ASP A 197 -16.15 11.31 11.21
N GLN A 198 -15.08 10.69 11.73
CA GLN A 198 -13.73 10.71 11.18
C GLN A 198 -13.61 10.14 9.75
N LEU A 199 -14.62 9.44 9.24
CA LEU A 199 -14.67 8.91 7.88
C LEU A 199 -15.39 9.84 6.88
N MET A 200 -15.94 10.97 7.34
CA MET A 200 -16.74 11.90 6.50
C MET A 200 -15.99 13.19 6.13
N VAL A 201 -14.65 13.13 6.09
CA VAL A 201 -13.77 14.30 5.87
C VAL A 201 -13.66 14.67 4.41
#